data_AF-A0A537RGF7-F1
#
_entry.id   AF-A0A537RGF7-F1
#
_cell.length_a   1.000
_cell.length_b   1.000
_cell.length_c   1.000
_cell.angle_alpha   90.00
_cell.angle_beta   90.00
_cell.angle_gamma   90.00
#
_symmetry.space_group_name_H-M   'P 1'
#
loop_
_entity.id
_entity.type
_entity.pdbx_description
1 polymer ?
#
loop_
_entity_poly.entity_id
_entity_poly.type
_entity_poly.pdbx_seq_one_letter_code
_entity_poly.pdbx_strand_id
1 'polypeptide(L)' 'MARRCGITGKGVQVGHNVSHSNVKTKRRFLPNLQRISVLSDTVGSIRLRITAAAVRTIEHKGGIDAFLRDTPD' A
#
# COMPACT_ATOMS: atom_id res chain seq x y z
N MET A 1 15.45 -1.23 3.47
CA MET A 1 14.27 -1.69 2.69
C MET A 1 13.23 -0.57 2.61
N ALA A 2 12.83 -0.14 1.41
CA ALA A 2 11.82 0.92 1.28
C ALA A 2 10.45 0.41 1.80
N ARG A 3 9.88 1.06 2.82
CA ARG A 3 8.50 0.81 3.29
C ARG A 3 7.51 1.54 2.36
N ARG A 4 7.51 1.14 1.09
CA ARG A 4 6.59 1.63 0.05
C ARG A 4 5.74 0.48 -0.48
N CYS A 5 4.49 0.79 -0.83
CA CYS A 5 3.63 -0.12 -1.57
C CYS A 5 4.00 -0.08 -3.06
N GLY A 6 4.25 -1.25 -3.66
CA GLY A 6 4.59 -1.33 -5.09
C GLY A 6 3.45 -0.96 -6.04
N ILE A 7 2.19 -1.05 -5.59
CA ILE A 7 1.00 -0.83 -6.43
C ILE A 7 0.47 0.60 -6.31
N THR A 8 0.37 1.10 -5.07
CA THR A 8 -0.25 2.42 -4.80
C THR A 8 0.77 3.51 -4.51
N GLY A 9 2.07 3.19 -4.54
CA GLY A 9 3.16 4.13 -4.21
C GLY A 9 3.20 4.61 -2.74
N LYS A 10 2.21 4.23 -1.90
CA LYS A 10 2.08 4.70 -0.52
C LYS A 10 3.35 4.45 0.28
N GLY A 11 3.97 5.53 0.75
CA GLY A 11 5.20 5.52 1.52
C GLY A 11 5.03 5.91 2.98
N VAL A 12 6.15 5.97 3.69
CA VAL A 12 6.21 6.51 5.06
C VAL A 12 6.08 8.02 5.00
N GLN A 13 5.22 8.58 5.84
CA GLN A 13 5.13 10.01 6.06
C GLN A 13 5.78 10.38 7.39
N VAL A 14 6.42 11.55 7.46
CA VAL A 14 6.99 12.11 8.69
C VAL A 14 6.08 13.24 9.16
N GLY A 15 5.85 13.32 10.47
CA GLY A 15 5.13 14.43 11.08
C GLY A 15 5.37 14.50 12.58
N HIS A 16 4.45 15.12 13.30
CA HIS A 16 4.57 15.34 14.75
C HIS A 16 3.42 14.69 15.51
N ASN A 17 3.69 14.24 16.73
CA ASN A 17 2.66 14.08 17.75
C ASN A 17 2.53 15.42 18.47
N VAL A 18 1.32 15.95 18.58
CA VAL A 18 1.05 17.26 19.20
C VAL A 18 0.26 17.01 20.48
N SER A 19 0.82 17.41 21.62
CA SER A 19 0.11 17.33 22.90
C SER A 19 -0.95 18.43 23.03
N HIS A 20 -1.79 18.34 24.05
CA HIS A 20 -2.76 19.40 24.38
C HIS A 20 -2.08 20.76 24.60
N SER A 21 -0.89 20.77 25.20
CA SER A 21 -0.03 21.96 25.37
C SER A 21 0.78 22.33 24.12
N ASN A 22 0.45 21.78 22.95
CA ASN A 22 1.14 21.99 21.67
C ASN A 22 2.64 21.59 21.64
N VAL A 23 3.07 20.70 22.53
CA VAL A 23 4.43 20.14 22.46
C VAL A 23 4.51 19.18 21.27
N LYS A 24 5.42 19.45 20.34
CA LYS A 24 5.59 18.69 19.10
C LYS A 24 6.74 17.71 19.22
N THR A 25 6.46 16.41 19.15
CA THR A 25 7.49 15.36 19.09
C THR A 25 7.48 14.67 17.73
N LYS A 26 8.66 14.41 17.13
CA LYS A 26 8.76 13.79 15.79
C LYS A 26 8.21 12.36 15.82
N ARG A 27 7.37 12.01 14.84
CA ARG A 27 6.85 10.65 14.64
C ARG A 27 6.84 10.26 13.16
N ARG A 28 6.76 8.96 12.90
CA ARG A 28 6.62 8.39 11.55
C ARG A 28 5.26 7.72 11.41
N PHE A 29 4.57 7.97 10.30
CA PHE A 29 3.33 7.31 9.92
C PHE A 29 3.68 6.19 8.94
N LEU A 30 3.47 4.95 9.39
CA LEU A 30 3.81 3.77 8.62
C LEU A 30 2.60 3.28 7.83
N PRO A 31 2.74 2.95 6.54
CA PRO A 31 1.68 2.28 5.81
C PRO A 31 1.49 0.85 6.36
N ASN A 32 0.23 0.40 6.43
CA ASN A 32 -0.11 -0.98 6.80
C ASN A 32 0.26 -1.95 5.66
N LEU A 33 1.54 -2.34 5.60
CA LEU A 33 2.09 -3.26 4.61
C LEU A 33 1.89 -4.71 5.07
N GLN A 34 1.19 -5.49 4.27
CA GLN A 34 0.91 -6.90 4.52
C GLN A 34 1.50 -7.75 3.39
N ARG A 35 2.01 -8.94 3.74
CA ARG A 35 2.45 -9.94 2.76
C ARG A 35 1.25 -10.82 2.44
N ILE A 36 0.76 -10.73 1.21
CA ILE A 36 -0.39 -11.51 0.75
C ILE A 36 -0.09 -12.14 -0.60
N SER A 37 -0.77 -13.25 -0.88
CA SER A 37 -0.79 -13.85 -2.21
C SER A 37 -1.98 -13.31 -2.98
N VAL A 38 -1.75 -12.75 -4.16
CA VAL A 38 -2.80 -12.33 -5.09
C VAL A 38 -2.83 -13.33 -6.24
N LEU A 39 -4.02 -13.73 -6.66
CA LEU A 39 -4.21 -14.61 -7.81
C LEU A 39 -4.23 -13.76 -9.09
N SER A 40 -3.41 -14.15 -10.07
CA SER A 40 -3.43 -13.67 -11.44
C SER A 40 -3.90 -14.82 -12.34
N ASP A 41 -4.72 -14.51 -13.34
CA ASP A 41 -5.26 -15.50 -14.27
C ASP A 41 -4.18 -15.95 -15.27
N THR A 42 -3.18 -15.10 -15.53
CA THR A 42 -2.11 -15.37 -16.50
C THR A 42 -0.90 -16.09 -15.91
N VAL A 43 -0.49 -15.70 -14.70
CA VAL A 43 0.77 -16.17 -14.07
C VAL A 43 0.51 -17.08 -12.86
N GLY A 44 -0.71 -17.10 -12.33
CA GLY A 44 -1.07 -17.82 -11.12
C GLY A 44 -0.84 -17.00 -9.84
N SER A 45 -0.49 -17.66 -8.73
CA SER A 45 -0.38 -16.99 -7.42
C SER A 45 0.92 -16.19 -7.26
N ILE A 46 0.81 -14.88 -7.07
CA ILE A 46 1.94 -13.97 -6.88
C ILE A 46 1.95 -13.45 -5.44
N ARG A 47 3.09 -13.60 -4.75
CA ARG A 47 3.27 -13.04 -3.40
C ARG A 47 3.74 -11.59 -3.49
N LEU A 48 2.95 -10.67 -2.95
CA LEU A 48 3.23 -9.24 -2.95
C LEU A 48 3.18 -8.67 -1.54
N ARG A 49 3.98 -7.63 -1.30
CA ARG A 49 3.90 -6.83 -0.07
C ARG A 49 3.19 -5.52 -0.36
N ILE A 50 1.89 -5.48 -0.09
CA ILE A 50 1.04 -4.37 -0.48
C ILE A 50 0.26 -3.81 0.72
N THR A 51 -0.31 -2.63 0.54
CA THR A 51 -1.14 -2.03 1.59
C THR A 51 -2.55 -2.55 1.54
N ALA A 52 -3.25 -2.57 2.66
CA ALA A 52 -4.68 -2.91 2.71
C ALA A 52 -5.53 -2.06 1.73
N ALA A 53 -5.16 -0.79 1.54
CA ALA A 53 -5.81 0.07 0.56
C ALA A 53 -5.59 -0.43 -0.89
N ALA A 54 -4.41 -0.95 -1.19
CA ALA A 54 -4.11 -1.51 -2.51
C ALA A 54 -4.92 -2.78 -2.78
N VAL A 55 -5.10 -3.65 -1.77
CA VAL A 55 -5.95 -4.85 -1.88
C VAL A 55 -7.36 -4.45 -2.33
N ARG A 56 -7.96 -3.49 -1.63
CA ARG A 56 -9.30 -2.99 -1.96
C ARG A 56 -9.38 -2.43 -3.38
N THR A 57 -8.35 -1.73 -3.85
CA THR A 57 -8.32 -1.20 -5.23
C THR A 57 -8.22 -2.32 -6.27
N ILE A 58 -7.41 -3.35 -6.02
CA ILE A 58 -7.28 -4.50 -6.91
C ILE A 58 -8.63 -5.23 -7.04
N GLU A 59 -9.29 -5.49 -5.92
CA GLU A 59 -10.61 -6.14 -5.92
C GLU A 59 -11.67 -5.30 -6.62
N HIS A 60 -11.69 -3.99 -6.38
CA HIS A 60 -12.63 -3.08 -7.04
C HIS A 60 -12.43 -3.03 -8.57
N LYS A 61 -11.20 -3.17 -9.06
CA LYS A 61 -10.92 -3.23 -10.51
C LYS A 61 -11.16 -4.61 -11.13
N GLY A 62 -11.56 -5.61 -10.35
CA GLY A 62 -11.85 -6.97 -10.84
C GLY A 62 -10.62 -7.88 -10.93
N GLY A 63 -9.60 -7.65 -10.10
CA GLY A 63 -8.41 -8.50 -10.04
C GLY A 63 -7.12 -7.78 -10.43
N ILE A 64 -5.99 -8.45 -10.27
CA ILE A 64 -4.66 -7.84 -10.49
C ILE A 64 -4.39 -7.59 -11.97
N ASP A 65 -4.85 -8.48 -12.84
CA ASP A 65 -4.62 -8.37 -14.29
C ASP A 65 -5.42 -7.22 -14.89
N ALA A 66 -6.67 -7.05 -14.45
CA ALA A 66 -7.51 -5.92 -14.82
C ALA A 66 -6.92 -4.61 -14.28
N PHE A 67 -6.42 -4.60 -13.04
CA PHE A 67 -5.76 -3.44 -12.47
C PHE A 67 -4.53 -3.00 -13.27
N LEU A 68 -3.69 -3.94 -13.70
CA LEU A 68 -2.48 -3.66 -14.48
C LEU A 68 -2.79 -3.16 -15.90
N ARG A 69 -3.88 -3.62 -16.52
CA ARG A 69 -4.31 -3.13 -17.85
C ARG A 69 -4.87 -1.71 -17.83
N ASP A 70 -5.56 -1.36 -16.75
CA ASP A 70 -6.27 -0.08 -16.61
C ASP A 70 -5.39 1.06 -16.11
N THR A 71 -4.30 0.75 -15.40
CA THR A 71 -3.49 1.79 -14.74
C THR A 71 -2.28 2.14 -15.61
N PRO A 72 -2.16 3.38 -16.12
CA PRO A 72 -0.93 3.85 -16.74
C PRO A 72 0.18 4.03 -15.70
N ASP A 73 1.44 3.96 -16.16
CA ASP A 73 2.66 4.03 -15.33
C ASP A 73 2.75 5.27 -14.43
#